data_AF-A0A1Y5NDH4-F1
#
_entry.id   AF-A0A1Y5NDH4-F1
#
_cell.length_a   1.000
_cell.length_b   1.000
_cell.length_c   1.000
_cell.angle_alpha   90.00
_cell.angle_beta   90.00
_cell.angle_gamma   90.00
#
_symmetry.space_group_name_H-M   'P 1'
#
loop_
_entity.id
_entity.type
_entity.pdbx_description
1 polymer ?
#
loop_
_entity_poly.entity_id
_entity_poly.type
_entity_poly.pdbx_seq_one_letter_code
_entity_poly.pdbx_strand_id
1 'polypeptide(L)'
;MPNFIASSLKELSFPFGNDKIKFLWQASGRNERLIYTKNEEESFFLVVKGGKNGVVVKGEKLTKPAKVGLLQEALELFKEQSCNGVISQAFAVKKTNLTKKVSEILSLEEFVPAFCELKDKFKEIFIEIGFGSGRHLLYQAKNNPNALVIGIEVYKPSIEQVAKLARANVLENVRLINTDARLLLSLVGSNLVDRVFLHFPVPWDKAEHRRVVSTAFALECERILKLGGKFELRTDSKEYCDFSLSKFLEPTNSKIEAFKNRNLEVTSKYEDRWRRQDKDIYDVIYTCEVESGESVLAGDFSFKEKTNVKNIIKNFKNFIIKKEDHFLHLEEIYTINEGEILLKVAFGAFNKPEQCFIKISDEKSEYFIKKPILIRENLAAHELLKEYLADARDN
;
A
#
# COMPACT_ATOMS: atom_id res chain seq x y z
N MET A 1 -6.48 -16.38 -6.49
CA MET A 1 -6.59 -15.50 -7.68
C MET A 1 -7.44 -16.24 -8.70
N PRO A 2 -8.48 -15.61 -9.28
CA PRO A 2 -9.23 -16.18 -10.40
C PRO A 2 -8.30 -16.71 -11.49
N ASN A 3 -8.58 -17.93 -11.98
CA ASN A 3 -7.78 -18.61 -13.01
C ASN A 3 -8.59 -19.74 -13.69
N PHE A 4 -8.11 -20.18 -14.85
CA PHE A 4 -8.55 -21.42 -15.50
C PHE A 4 -7.36 -22.15 -16.13
N ILE A 5 -7.58 -23.42 -16.48
CA ILE A 5 -6.65 -24.27 -17.20
C ILE A 5 -7.28 -24.65 -18.54
N ALA A 6 -6.63 -24.29 -19.64
CA ALA A 6 -6.99 -24.70 -20.99
C ALA A 6 -6.16 -25.90 -21.46
N SER A 7 -6.70 -26.71 -22.36
CA SER A 7 -5.94 -27.77 -23.03
C SER A 7 -4.86 -27.19 -23.94
N SER A 8 -5.25 -26.22 -24.77
CA SER A 8 -4.34 -25.42 -25.60
C SER A 8 -4.96 -24.05 -25.91
N LEU A 9 -4.11 -23.11 -26.29
CA LEU A 9 -4.53 -21.81 -26.81
C LEU A 9 -4.55 -21.84 -28.34
N LYS A 10 -5.48 -21.10 -28.92
CA LYS A 10 -5.46 -20.72 -30.33
C LYS A 10 -4.27 -19.79 -30.60
N GLU A 11 -3.93 -19.63 -31.86
CA GLU A 11 -3.05 -18.54 -32.28
C GLU A 11 -3.70 -17.19 -31.92
N LEU A 12 -2.94 -16.31 -31.27
CA LEU A 12 -3.44 -15.03 -30.76
C LEU A 12 -2.96 -13.91 -31.67
N SER A 13 -3.90 -13.24 -32.33
CA SER A 13 -3.63 -12.01 -33.07
C SER A 13 -4.15 -10.82 -32.27
N PHE A 14 -3.25 -9.91 -31.89
CA PHE A 14 -3.56 -8.73 -31.10
C PHE A 14 -3.73 -7.48 -31.99
N PRO A 15 -4.58 -6.51 -31.61
CA PRO A 15 -5.52 -6.55 -30.48
C PRO A 15 -6.76 -7.39 -30.79
N PHE A 16 -7.41 -7.92 -29.76
CA PHE A 16 -8.72 -8.59 -29.87
C PHE A 16 -9.57 -8.35 -28.61
N GLY A 17 -10.83 -8.78 -28.61
CA GLY A 17 -11.75 -8.64 -27.48
C GLY A 17 -13.14 -8.18 -27.93
N ASN A 18 -13.78 -7.36 -27.09
CA ASN A 18 -15.06 -6.72 -27.38
C ASN A 18 -15.03 -5.24 -26.95
N ASP A 19 -16.19 -4.57 -26.98
CA ASP A 19 -16.28 -3.15 -26.63
C ASP A 19 -15.86 -2.84 -25.18
N LYS A 20 -16.05 -3.80 -24.27
CA LYS A 20 -15.80 -3.62 -22.83
C LYS A 20 -14.41 -4.04 -22.40
N ILE A 21 -13.86 -5.08 -23.01
CA ILE A 21 -12.58 -5.70 -22.64
C ILE A 21 -11.76 -5.91 -23.90
N LYS A 22 -10.54 -5.36 -23.90
CA LYS A 22 -9.58 -5.45 -24.99
C LYS A 22 -8.28 -6.08 -24.51
N PHE A 23 -7.80 -7.07 -25.24
CA PHE A 23 -6.47 -7.63 -25.11
C PHE A 23 -5.59 -6.99 -26.18
N LEU A 24 -4.62 -6.19 -25.76
CA LEU A 24 -3.97 -5.22 -26.65
C LEU A 24 -2.65 -5.70 -27.23
N TRP A 25 -1.84 -6.39 -26.43
CA TRP A 25 -0.56 -6.97 -26.84
C TRP A 25 -0.11 -7.99 -25.80
N GLN A 26 0.95 -8.75 -26.12
CA GLN A 26 1.60 -9.66 -25.21
C GLN A 26 3.08 -9.32 -25.01
N ALA A 27 3.64 -9.75 -23.89
CA ALA A 27 5.07 -9.70 -23.62
C ALA A 27 5.56 -11.07 -23.16
N SER A 28 6.62 -11.59 -23.76
CA SER A 28 7.16 -12.93 -23.49
C SER A 28 8.32 -12.86 -22.50
N GLY A 29 8.16 -13.49 -21.34
CA GLY A 29 9.23 -13.69 -20.37
C GLY A 29 9.83 -15.09 -20.48
N ARG A 30 10.63 -15.48 -19.49
CA ARG A 30 11.34 -16.78 -19.50
C ARG A 30 10.42 -18.00 -19.56
N ASN A 31 9.36 -18.01 -18.74
CA ASN A 31 8.48 -19.18 -18.58
C ASN A 31 6.98 -18.84 -18.67
N GLU A 32 6.65 -17.59 -18.94
CA GLU A 32 5.28 -17.11 -19.00
C GLU A 32 5.16 -15.92 -19.95
N ARG A 33 3.93 -15.66 -20.40
CA ARG A 33 3.57 -14.50 -21.20
C ARG A 33 2.63 -13.62 -20.40
N LEU A 34 2.83 -12.32 -20.48
CA LEU A 34 1.88 -11.32 -20.00
C LEU A 34 1.01 -10.88 -21.15
N ILE A 35 -0.29 -10.72 -20.89
CA ILE A 35 -1.25 -10.18 -21.85
C ILE A 35 -1.81 -8.89 -21.29
N TYR A 36 -1.50 -7.78 -21.95
CA TYR A 36 -1.98 -6.47 -21.56
C TYR A 36 -3.46 -6.37 -21.85
N THR A 37 -4.24 -6.23 -20.79
CA THR A 37 -5.69 -6.24 -20.81
C THR A 37 -6.19 -4.89 -20.31
N LYS A 38 -7.12 -4.30 -21.06
CA LYS A 38 -7.77 -3.06 -20.71
C LYS A 38 -9.27 -3.27 -20.69
N ASN A 39 -9.93 -2.84 -19.63
CA ASN A 39 -11.39 -2.70 -19.60
C ASN A 39 -11.78 -1.21 -19.62
N GLU A 40 -13.05 -0.89 -19.41
CA GLU A 40 -13.55 0.49 -19.42
C GLU A 40 -12.88 1.40 -18.36
N GLU A 41 -12.45 0.85 -17.21
CA GLU A 41 -11.97 1.61 -16.05
C GLU A 41 -10.46 1.42 -15.75
N GLU A 42 -9.93 0.22 -15.96
CA GLU A 42 -8.64 -0.24 -15.44
C GLU A 42 -7.83 -1.04 -16.48
N SER A 43 -6.51 -1.02 -16.31
CA SER A 43 -5.55 -1.80 -17.10
C SER A 43 -4.80 -2.79 -16.21
N PHE A 44 -4.60 -4.02 -16.68
CA PHE A 44 -3.93 -5.07 -15.91
C PHE A 44 -3.33 -6.16 -16.81
N PHE A 45 -2.51 -7.04 -16.25
CA PHE A 45 -2.00 -8.21 -16.97
C PHE A 45 -2.77 -9.49 -16.63
N LEU A 46 -3.03 -10.28 -17.67
CA LEU A 46 -3.22 -11.73 -17.52
C LEU A 46 -1.87 -12.42 -17.69
N VAL A 47 -1.65 -13.48 -16.92
CA VAL A 47 -0.48 -14.36 -17.04
C VAL A 47 -0.89 -15.64 -17.72
N VAL A 48 -0.20 -15.98 -18.81
CA VAL A 48 -0.33 -17.24 -19.54
C VAL A 48 0.94 -18.06 -19.32
N LYS A 49 0.78 -19.25 -18.72
CA LYS A 49 1.91 -20.11 -18.37
C LYS A 49 1.67 -21.55 -18.81
N GLY A 50 2.65 -22.14 -19.48
CA GLY A 50 2.64 -23.57 -19.79
C GLY A 50 2.78 -24.41 -18.52
N GLY A 51 1.97 -25.46 -18.38
CA GLY A 51 2.03 -26.43 -17.30
C GLY A 51 2.04 -27.86 -17.84
N LYS A 52 2.24 -28.84 -16.94
CA LYS A 52 2.29 -30.27 -17.31
C LYS A 52 1.00 -30.78 -17.97
N ASN A 53 -0.15 -30.23 -17.57
CA ASN A 53 -1.48 -30.68 -17.97
C ASN A 53 -2.26 -29.61 -18.75
N GLY A 54 -1.57 -28.73 -19.49
CA GLY A 54 -2.18 -27.67 -20.28
C GLY A 54 -1.65 -26.26 -19.97
N VAL A 55 -2.41 -25.25 -20.34
CA VAL A 55 -2.05 -23.84 -20.22
C VAL A 55 -2.85 -23.19 -19.09
N VAL A 56 -2.15 -22.64 -18.10
CA VAL A 56 -2.76 -21.91 -16.99
C VAL A 56 -2.87 -20.44 -17.37
N VAL A 57 -4.09 -19.89 -17.23
CA VAL A 57 -4.36 -18.46 -17.43
C VAL A 57 -4.94 -17.89 -16.13
N LYS A 58 -4.32 -16.82 -15.62
CA LYS A 58 -4.69 -16.20 -14.34
C LYS A 58 -4.47 -14.69 -14.37
N GLY A 59 -5.07 -13.96 -13.44
CA GLY A 59 -4.69 -12.56 -13.22
C GLY A 59 -3.27 -12.43 -12.64
N GLU A 60 -2.52 -11.45 -13.13
CA GLU A 60 -1.25 -11.04 -12.52
C GLU A 60 -1.53 -10.31 -11.18
N LYS A 61 -0.72 -10.60 -10.15
CA LYS A 61 -1.01 -10.17 -8.77
C LYS A 61 -0.80 -8.68 -8.55
N LEU A 62 0.27 -8.13 -9.12
CA LEU A 62 0.67 -6.74 -8.94
C LEU A 62 -0.34 -5.80 -9.62
N THR A 63 -0.77 -6.14 -10.83
CA THR A 63 -1.61 -5.32 -11.68
C THR A 63 -3.09 -5.67 -11.60
N LYS A 64 -3.49 -6.66 -10.78
CA LYS A 64 -4.90 -7.05 -10.63
C LYS A 64 -5.82 -5.82 -10.43
N PRO A 65 -7.00 -5.80 -11.07
CA PRO A 65 -7.92 -4.70 -10.90
C PRO A 65 -8.50 -4.65 -9.48
N ALA A 66 -8.95 -3.46 -9.05
CA ALA A 66 -9.54 -3.25 -7.73
C ALA A 66 -10.82 -4.08 -7.55
N LYS A 67 -11.65 -4.12 -8.60
CA LYS A 67 -12.85 -4.96 -8.66
C LYS A 67 -12.50 -6.34 -9.24
N VAL A 68 -12.55 -7.38 -8.40
CA VAL A 68 -12.27 -8.76 -8.84
C VAL A 68 -13.20 -9.24 -9.97
N GLY A 69 -14.42 -8.70 -10.07
CA GLY A 69 -15.36 -9.00 -11.15
C GLY A 69 -14.81 -8.63 -12.53
N LEU A 70 -14.08 -7.52 -12.65
CA LEU A 70 -13.44 -7.10 -13.90
C LEU A 70 -12.40 -8.12 -14.38
N LEU A 71 -11.63 -8.71 -13.45
CA LEU A 71 -10.70 -9.78 -13.76
C LEU A 71 -11.43 -11.06 -14.18
N GLN A 72 -12.53 -11.40 -13.53
CA GLN A 72 -13.33 -12.59 -13.85
C GLN A 72 -13.96 -12.48 -15.24
N GLU A 73 -14.51 -11.31 -15.59
CA GLU A 73 -15.08 -11.05 -16.92
C GLU A 73 -14.00 -11.13 -18.02
N ALA A 74 -12.81 -10.57 -17.78
CA ALA A 74 -11.71 -10.68 -18.71
C ALA A 74 -11.20 -12.11 -18.88
N LEU A 75 -11.11 -12.89 -17.79
CA LEU A 75 -10.75 -14.31 -17.87
C LEU A 75 -11.81 -15.11 -18.63
N GLU A 76 -13.10 -14.82 -18.44
CA GLU A 76 -14.19 -15.47 -19.16
C GLU A 76 -14.10 -15.18 -20.66
N LEU A 77 -13.96 -13.90 -21.05
CA LEU A 77 -13.85 -13.51 -22.45
C LEU A 77 -12.61 -14.11 -23.13
N PHE A 78 -11.46 -14.06 -22.43
CA PHE A 78 -10.22 -14.65 -22.95
C PHE A 78 -10.38 -16.17 -23.15
N LYS A 79 -11.03 -16.86 -22.21
CA LYS A 79 -11.31 -18.29 -22.30
C LYS A 79 -12.14 -18.61 -23.54
N GLU A 80 -13.23 -17.88 -23.77
CA GLU A 80 -14.14 -18.09 -24.91
C GLU A 80 -13.45 -17.83 -26.26
N GLN A 81 -12.67 -16.77 -26.36
CA GLN A 81 -12.09 -16.35 -27.64
C GLN A 81 -10.78 -17.07 -27.96
N SER A 82 -9.98 -17.43 -26.95
CA SER A 82 -8.57 -17.82 -27.13
C SER A 82 -8.26 -19.29 -26.87
N CYS A 83 -9.20 -20.11 -26.40
CA CYS A 83 -8.94 -21.51 -26.01
C CYS A 83 -9.61 -22.53 -26.95
N ASN A 84 -8.97 -23.67 -27.17
CA ASN A 84 -9.55 -24.82 -27.90
C ASN A 84 -10.33 -25.78 -26.98
N GLY A 85 -10.09 -25.71 -25.67
CA GLY A 85 -10.78 -26.51 -24.67
C GLY A 85 -10.40 -26.08 -23.26
N VAL A 86 -11.30 -26.26 -22.31
CA VAL A 86 -11.12 -25.88 -20.90
C VAL A 86 -11.12 -27.15 -20.05
N ILE A 87 -10.05 -27.34 -19.28
CA ILE A 87 -9.87 -28.48 -18.37
C ILE A 87 -10.52 -28.18 -17.02
N SER A 88 -10.29 -26.98 -16.49
CA SER A 88 -10.89 -26.55 -15.21
C SER A 88 -10.94 -25.03 -15.10
N GLN A 89 -11.81 -24.52 -14.23
CA GLN A 89 -11.91 -23.10 -13.90
C GLN A 89 -12.16 -22.90 -12.41
N ALA A 90 -11.57 -21.85 -11.83
CA ALA A 90 -11.66 -21.52 -10.41
C ALA A 90 -12.20 -20.11 -10.20
N PHE A 91 -13.29 -19.75 -10.90
CA PHE A 91 -14.05 -18.52 -10.70
C PHE A 91 -15.47 -18.65 -11.27
N ALA A 92 -16.34 -17.73 -10.85
CA ALA A 92 -17.68 -17.56 -11.42
C ALA A 92 -17.96 -16.07 -11.56
N VAL A 93 -18.43 -15.63 -12.72
CA VAL A 93 -18.88 -14.25 -12.95
C VAL A 93 -20.21 -14.06 -12.22
N LYS A 94 -20.18 -13.55 -10.99
CA LYS A 94 -21.41 -13.26 -10.21
C LYS A 94 -21.84 -11.82 -10.47
N LYS A 95 -23.07 -11.62 -10.98
CA LYS A 95 -23.75 -10.32 -11.04
C LYS A 95 -24.29 -9.91 -9.66
N THR A 96 -23.43 -9.78 -8.66
CA THR A 96 -23.84 -9.24 -7.35
C THR A 96 -23.24 -7.86 -7.13
N ASN A 97 -24.05 -6.96 -6.56
CA ASN A 97 -23.72 -5.57 -6.15
C ASN A 97 -22.57 -5.44 -5.13
N LEU A 98 -21.77 -6.49 -4.92
CA LEU A 98 -20.64 -6.55 -3.97
C LEU A 98 -19.38 -5.80 -4.49
N THR A 99 -19.51 -4.99 -5.54
CA THR A 99 -18.40 -4.37 -6.28
C THR A 99 -18.36 -2.84 -6.16
N LYS A 100 -19.23 -2.20 -5.38
CA LYS A 100 -19.12 -0.76 -5.13
C LYS A 100 -17.96 -0.49 -4.18
N LYS A 101 -16.99 0.31 -4.66
CA LYS A 101 -15.92 0.86 -3.85
C LYS A 101 -16.53 1.59 -2.66
N VAL A 102 -16.06 1.25 -1.47
CA VAL A 102 -16.49 1.86 -0.23
C VAL A 102 -15.76 3.19 -0.09
N SER A 103 -16.48 4.32 -0.07
CA SER A 103 -15.91 5.68 0.00
C SER A 103 -15.01 5.91 1.20
N GLU A 104 -15.30 5.25 2.33
CA GLU A 104 -14.53 5.39 3.55
C GLU A 104 -13.19 4.63 3.48
N ILE A 105 -13.04 3.65 2.59
CA ILE A 105 -11.82 2.85 2.49
C ILE A 105 -11.00 3.35 1.30
N LEU A 106 -9.81 3.87 1.59
CA LEU A 106 -8.87 4.32 0.58
C LEU A 106 -7.75 3.28 0.43
N SER A 107 -7.34 3.04 -0.81
CA SER A 107 -6.03 2.44 -1.06
C SER A 107 -4.93 3.44 -0.66
N LEU A 108 -3.70 2.97 -0.53
CA LEU A 108 -2.59 3.85 -0.19
C LEU A 108 -2.27 4.84 -1.31
N GLU A 109 -2.44 4.42 -2.55
CA GLU A 109 -2.26 5.26 -3.75
C GLU A 109 -3.34 6.35 -3.83
N GLU A 110 -4.54 6.07 -3.33
CA GLU A 110 -5.65 7.02 -3.28
C GLU A 110 -5.57 7.96 -2.07
N PHE A 111 -4.82 7.57 -1.04
CA PHE A 111 -4.71 8.33 0.20
C PHE A 111 -4.11 9.71 -0.04
N VAL A 112 -2.95 9.81 -0.71
CA VAL A 112 -2.27 11.10 -0.87
C VAL A 112 -3.12 12.14 -1.61
N PRO A 113 -3.69 11.84 -2.80
CA PRO A 113 -4.58 12.79 -3.48
C PRO A 113 -5.80 13.16 -2.63
N ALA A 114 -6.46 12.17 -2.01
CA ALA A 114 -7.63 12.42 -1.17
C ALA A 114 -7.28 13.24 0.08
N PHE A 115 -6.14 12.98 0.71
CA PHE A 115 -5.67 13.71 1.89
C PHE A 115 -5.40 15.17 1.56
N CYS A 116 -4.75 15.45 0.41
CA CYS A 116 -4.55 16.83 -0.06
C CYS A 116 -5.86 17.60 -0.24
N GLU A 117 -6.93 16.95 -0.73
CA GLU A 117 -8.24 17.59 -0.87
C GLU A 117 -9.02 17.70 0.45
N LEU A 118 -8.88 16.71 1.33
CA LEU A 118 -9.67 16.62 2.55
C LEU A 118 -9.08 17.44 3.69
N LYS A 119 -7.75 17.56 3.78
CA LYS A 119 -7.07 18.28 4.88
C LYS A 119 -7.56 19.72 5.03
N ASP A 120 -7.91 20.38 3.93
CA ASP A 120 -8.37 21.77 3.92
C ASP A 120 -9.88 21.91 4.18
N LYS A 121 -10.63 20.80 4.14
CA LYS A 121 -12.08 20.76 4.44
C LYS A 121 -12.36 20.59 5.93
N PHE A 122 -11.38 20.13 6.70
CA PHE A 122 -11.49 19.88 8.13
C PHE A 122 -10.54 20.79 8.90
N LYS A 123 -10.92 21.16 10.13
CA LYS A 123 -10.10 22.06 10.98
C LYS A 123 -8.99 21.29 11.70
N GLU A 124 -9.28 20.04 12.01
CA GLU A 124 -8.41 19.16 12.77
C GLU A 124 -8.22 17.85 12.03
N ILE A 125 -7.08 17.19 12.27
CA ILE A 125 -6.76 15.89 11.69
C ILE A 125 -6.35 14.96 12.82
N PHE A 126 -7.07 13.85 12.96
CA PHE A 126 -6.80 12.81 13.92
C PHE A 126 -6.43 11.52 13.19
N ILE A 127 -5.40 10.82 13.69
CA ILE A 127 -4.97 9.53 13.18
C ILE A 127 -5.08 8.49 14.30
N GLU A 128 -5.75 7.36 14.06
CA GLU A 128 -5.76 6.23 14.99
C GLU A 128 -5.10 5.00 14.36
N ILE A 129 -4.04 4.52 15.01
CA ILE A 129 -3.25 3.37 14.58
C ILE A 129 -3.74 2.11 15.28
N GLY A 130 -4.08 1.08 14.50
CA GLY A 130 -4.55 -0.20 15.02
C GLY A 130 -5.92 -0.09 15.68
N PHE A 131 -6.87 0.60 15.04
CA PHE A 131 -8.18 0.92 15.63
C PHE A 131 -9.02 -0.31 16.00
N GLY A 132 -8.70 -1.51 15.49
CA GLY A 132 -9.39 -2.75 15.81
C GLY A 132 -10.90 -2.67 15.57
N SER A 133 -11.70 -2.72 16.63
CA SER A 133 -13.17 -2.60 16.53
C SER A 133 -13.67 -1.21 16.10
N GLY A 134 -12.81 -0.19 16.10
CA GLY A 134 -13.15 1.19 15.73
C GLY A 134 -14.02 1.94 16.75
N ARG A 135 -14.20 1.43 17.98
CA ARG A 135 -15.01 2.12 19.01
C ARG A 135 -14.51 3.53 19.30
N HIS A 136 -13.21 3.68 19.54
CA HIS A 136 -12.60 4.98 19.80
C HIS A 136 -12.62 5.85 18.53
N LEU A 137 -12.22 5.29 17.38
CA LEU A 137 -12.23 5.99 16.10
C LEU A 137 -13.60 6.59 15.77
N LEU A 138 -14.66 5.79 15.84
CA LEU A 138 -16.03 6.23 15.54
C LEU A 138 -16.55 7.21 16.59
N TYR A 139 -16.13 7.07 17.85
CA TYR A 139 -16.41 8.06 18.90
C TYR A 139 -15.78 9.41 18.57
N GLN A 140 -14.50 9.42 18.19
CA GLN A 140 -13.81 10.66 17.81
C GLN A 140 -14.47 11.31 16.60
N ALA A 141 -14.80 10.52 15.58
CA ALA A 141 -15.45 11.02 14.37
C ALA A 141 -16.83 11.64 14.67
N LYS A 142 -17.63 10.99 15.53
CA LYS A 142 -18.96 11.46 15.90
C LYS A 142 -18.93 12.75 16.73
N ASN A 143 -18.02 12.84 17.69
CA ASN A 143 -17.95 13.98 18.62
C ASN A 143 -17.13 15.16 18.09
N ASN A 144 -16.33 14.95 17.03
CA ASN A 144 -15.52 15.98 16.40
C ASN A 144 -15.85 16.05 14.90
N PRO A 145 -17.03 16.53 14.49
CA PRO A 145 -17.46 16.53 13.08
C PRO A 145 -16.58 17.42 12.18
N ASN A 146 -15.84 18.38 12.77
CA ASN A 146 -14.89 19.23 12.06
C ASN A 146 -13.47 18.62 11.97
N ALA A 147 -13.26 17.43 12.54
CA ALA A 147 -12.00 16.72 12.45
C ALA A 147 -12.07 15.63 11.38
N LEU A 148 -11.06 15.55 10.52
CA LEU A 148 -10.83 14.41 9.66
C LEU A 148 -10.24 13.28 10.51
N VAL A 149 -10.94 12.16 10.61
CA VAL A 149 -10.49 11.00 11.38
C VAL A 149 -10.00 9.89 10.45
N ILE A 150 -8.70 9.63 10.52
CA ILE A 150 -7.99 8.67 9.68
C ILE A 150 -7.68 7.41 10.50
N GLY A 151 -8.24 6.27 10.11
CA GLY A 151 -7.97 4.98 10.73
C GLY A 151 -6.96 4.15 9.95
N ILE A 152 -5.96 3.60 10.64
CA ILE A 152 -4.99 2.66 10.06
C ILE A 152 -5.17 1.29 10.70
N GLU A 153 -5.33 0.25 9.88
CA GLU A 153 -5.46 -1.13 10.36
C GLU A 153 -4.94 -2.11 9.32
N VAL A 154 -4.34 -3.22 9.76
CA VAL A 154 -3.83 -4.29 8.87
C VAL A 154 -4.85 -5.42 8.71
N TYR A 155 -5.73 -5.63 9.70
CA TYR A 155 -6.75 -6.68 9.65
C TYR A 155 -7.99 -6.24 8.87
N LYS A 156 -8.05 -6.66 7.60
CA LYS A 156 -9.11 -6.27 6.64
C LYS A 156 -10.57 -6.42 7.15
N PRO A 157 -10.96 -7.49 7.87
CA PRO A 157 -12.33 -7.61 8.39
C PRO A 157 -12.72 -6.50 9.37
N SER A 158 -11.77 -6.00 10.19
CA SER A 158 -12.01 -4.85 11.05
C SER A 158 -12.31 -3.59 10.25
N ILE A 159 -11.56 -3.35 9.17
CA ILE A 159 -11.75 -2.19 8.28
C ILE A 159 -13.14 -2.22 7.64
N GLU A 160 -13.54 -3.37 7.09
CA GLU A 160 -14.85 -3.54 6.46
C GLU A 160 -15.99 -3.35 7.47
N GLN A 161 -15.83 -3.85 8.69
CA GLN A 161 -16.78 -3.63 9.79
C GLN A 161 -16.90 -2.15 10.15
N VAL A 162 -15.79 -1.46 10.39
CA VAL A 162 -15.78 -0.04 10.78
C VAL A 162 -16.32 0.84 9.66
N ALA A 163 -16.01 0.54 8.40
CA ALA A 163 -16.57 1.26 7.27
C ALA A 163 -18.10 1.12 7.21
N LYS A 164 -18.63 -0.09 7.46
CA LYS A 164 -20.09 -0.32 7.55
C LYS A 164 -20.72 0.50 8.68
N LEU A 165 -20.06 0.57 9.84
CA LEU A 165 -20.54 1.35 10.98
C LEU A 165 -20.48 2.86 10.70
N ALA A 166 -19.40 3.36 10.09
CA ALA A 166 -19.27 4.76 9.71
C ALA A 166 -20.41 5.18 8.76
N ARG A 167 -20.71 4.37 7.74
CA ARG A 167 -21.86 4.61 6.84
C ARG A 167 -23.20 4.55 7.56
N ALA A 168 -23.40 3.56 8.42
CA ALA A 168 -24.66 3.44 9.18
C ALA A 168 -24.91 4.64 10.10
N ASN A 169 -23.84 5.31 10.55
CA ASN A 169 -23.90 6.52 11.38
C ASN A 169 -23.73 7.81 10.57
N VAL A 170 -23.68 7.74 9.22
CA VAL A 170 -23.52 8.89 8.31
C VAL A 170 -22.29 9.75 8.66
N LEU A 171 -21.17 9.09 9.00
CA LEU A 171 -19.92 9.77 9.33
C LEU A 171 -19.10 10.05 8.07
N GLU A 172 -19.20 11.27 7.55
CA GLU A 172 -18.52 11.69 6.32
C GLU A 172 -17.02 12.03 6.53
N ASN A 173 -16.62 12.23 7.79
CA ASN A 173 -15.28 12.63 8.21
C ASN A 173 -14.34 11.44 8.52
N VAL A 174 -14.69 10.21 8.13
CA VAL A 174 -13.88 9.01 8.37
C VAL A 174 -13.20 8.53 7.09
N ARG A 175 -11.89 8.28 7.15
CA ARG A 175 -11.13 7.57 6.11
C ARG A 175 -10.33 6.43 6.72
N LEU A 176 -10.35 5.25 6.11
CA LEU A 176 -9.73 4.03 6.60
C LEU A 176 -8.74 3.51 5.57
N ILE A 177 -7.53 3.17 6.01
CA ILE A 177 -6.45 2.71 5.12
C ILE A 177 -5.90 1.38 5.62
N ASN A 178 -5.81 0.41 4.71
CA ASN A 178 -5.17 -0.87 4.99
C ASN A 178 -3.67 -0.80 4.71
N THR A 179 -2.88 -0.39 5.70
CA THR A 179 -1.43 -0.23 5.54
C THR A 179 -0.70 -0.37 6.87
N ASP A 180 0.63 -0.52 6.80
CA ASP A 180 1.52 -0.24 7.92
C ASP A 180 1.47 1.27 8.25
N ALA A 181 1.28 1.58 9.53
CA ALA A 181 1.15 2.96 9.99
C ALA A 181 2.40 3.81 9.72
N ARG A 182 3.59 3.22 9.85
CA ARG A 182 4.85 3.95 9.63
C ARG A 182 4.93 4.49 8.20
N LEU A 183 4.44 3.72 7.23
CA LEU A 183 4.38 4.20 5.85
C LEU A 183 3.32 5.30 5.67
N LEU A 184 2.15 5.21 6.32
CA LEU A 184 1.17 6.29 6.17
C LEU A 184 1.72 7.60 6.73
N LEU A 185 2.36 7.57 7.91
CA LEU A 185 2.90 8.78 8.53
C LEU A 185 3.98 9.42 7.66
N SER A 186 4.83 8.64 7.00
CA SER A 186 5.84 9.17 6.07
C SER A 186 5.26 9.84 4.83
N LEU A 187 3.96 9.65 4.54
CA LEU A 187 3.24 10.31 3.44
C LEU A 187 2.49 11.58 3.89
N VAL A 188 2.38 11.81 5.21
CA VAL A 188 1.73 12.98 5.77
C VAL A 188 2.76 14.11 5.89
N GLY A 189 2.42 15.29 5.41
CA GLY A 189 3.28 16.49 5.50
C GLY A 189 3.50 16.95 6.94
N SER A 190 4.53 17.77 7.14
CA SER A 190 4.89 18.30 8.46
C SER A 190 3.79 19.20 9.04
N ASN A 191 3.62 19.18 10.37
CA ASN A 191 2.75 20.08 11.11
C ASN A 191 1.26 20.10 10.66
N LEU A 192 0.71 18.95 10.26
CA LEU A 192 -0.68 18.84 9.78
C LEU A 192 -1.63 18.17 10.79
N VAL A 193 -1.11 17.33 11.67
CA VAL A 193 -1.89 16.43 12.51
C VAL A 193 -2.05 16.98 13.92
N ASP A 194 -3.26 16.93 14.45
CA ASP A 194 -3.57 17.42 15.79
C ASP A 194 -3.41 16.30 16.83
N ARG A 195 -3.81 15.07 16.47
CA ARG A 195 -3.72 13.91 17.37
C ARG A 195 -3.37 12.62 16.65
N VAL A 196 -2.50 11.83 17.26
CA VAL A 196 -2.19 10.45 16.88
C VAL A 196 -2.49 9.53 18.07
N PHE A 197 -3.34 8.53 17.87
CA PHE A 197 -3.73 7.57 18.89
C PHE A 197 -3.13 6.18 18.60
N LEU A 198 -2.57 5.54 19.63
CA LEU A 198 -2.12 4.16 19.58
C LEU A 198 -2.65 3.40 20.81
N HIS A 199 -3.74 2.66 20.65
CA HIS A 199 -4.42 1.99 21.75
C HIS A 199 -4.21 0.49 21.74
N PHE A 200 -3.70 -0.05 22.85
CA PHE A 200 -3.42 -1.46 23.11
C PHE A 200 -2.62 -2.15 21.99
N PRO A 201 -1.47 -1.58 21.57
CA PRO A 201 -0.61 -2.23 20.60
C PRO A 201 -0.11 -3.58 21.12
N VAL A 202 0.15 -4.52 20.21
CA VAL A 202 0.75 -5.81 20.59
C VAL A 202 2.15 -5.54 21.18
N PRO A 203 2.44 -6.01 22.41
CA PRO A 203 3.62 -5.55 23.12
C PRO A 203 4.92 -6.20 22.65
N TRP A 204 4.86 -7.39 22.03
CA TRP A 204 6.01 -8.09 21.45
C TRP A 204 7.23 -8.18 22.38
N ASP A 205 7.05 -8.62 23.63
CA ASP A 205 8.09 -8.64 24.68
C ASP A 205 9.38 -9.39 24.28
N LYS A 206 9.28 -10.39 23.39
CA LYS A 206 10.43 -11.15 22.87
C LYS A 206 10.91 -10.70 21.48
N ALA A 207 10.33 -9.64 20.93
CA ALA A 207 10.58 -9.18 19.57
C ALA A 207 10.35 -7.67 19.44
N GLU A 208 11.08 -6.86 20.22
CA GLU A 208 10.88 -5.41 20.29
C GLU A 208 10.94 -4.71 18.92
N HIS A 209 11.74 -5.23 17.99
CA HIS A 209 11.81 -4.75 16.60
C HIS A 209 10.47 -4.83 15.82
N ARG A 210 9.48 -5.56 16.34
CA ARG A 210 8.12 -5.65 15.78
C ARG A 210 7.15 -4.65 16.41
N ARG A 211 7.53 -3.95 17.48
CA ARG A 211 6.73 -2.88 18.07
C ARG A 211 6.52 -1.78 17.03
N VAL A 212 5.36 -1.14 17.08
CA VAL A 212 5.06 0.01 16.20
C VAL A 212 5.93 1.20 16.62
N VAL A 213 6.06 1.41 17.93
CA VAL A 213 6.88 2.48 18.50
C VAL A 213 8.36 2.14 18.33
N SER A 214 9.11 3.14 17.89
CA SER A 214 10.57 3.18 17.76
C SER A 214 11.01 4.64 17.77
N THR A 215 12.31 4.92 17.83
CA THR A 215 12.81 6.30 17.69
C THR A 215 12.38 6.93 16.37
N ALA A 216 12.50 6.21 15.25
CA ALA A 216 12.07 6.69 13.94
C ALA A 216 10.55 7.00 13.91
N PHE A 217 9.74 6.17 14.56
CA PHE A 217 8.30 6.42 14.69
C PHE A 217 8.01 7.66 15.54
N ALA A 218 8.74 7.87 16.64
CA ALA A 218 8.58 9.05 17.49
C ALA A 218 8.93 10.35 16.73
N LEU A 219 10.03 10.33 15.96
CA LEU A 219 10.43 11.45 15.09
C LEU A 219 9.38 11.72 14.00
N GLU A 220 8.82 10.68 13.38
CA GLU A 220 7.74 10.84 12.41
C GLU A 220 6.46 11.41 13.04
N CYS A 221 6.14 11.03 14.28
CA CYS A 221 5.03 11.64 15.02
C CYS A 221 5.29 13.13 15.30
N GLU A 222 6.46 13.48 15.82
CA GLU A 222 6.86 14.89 16.03
C GLU A 222 6.76 15.69 14.73
N ARG A 223 7.25 15.13 13.63
CA ARG A 223 7.25 15.78 12.31
C ARG A 223 5.84 16.15 11.84
N ILE A 224 4.91 15.20 11.89
CA ILE A 224 3.55 15.41 11.35
C ILE A 224 2.66 16.20 12.31
N LEU A 225 2.96 16.21 13.61
CA LEU A 225 2.15 16.89 14.61
C LEU A 225 2.32 18.41 14.53
N LYS A 226 1.21 19.15 14.63
CA LYS A 226 1.23 20.60 14.85
C LYS A 226 1.90 20.93 16.18
N LEU A 227 2.34 22.18 16.35
CA LEU A 227 2.68 22.72 17.67
C LEU A 227 1.49 22.54 18.64
N GLY A 228 1.72 21.88 19.77
CA GLY A 228 0.69 21.51 20.74
C GLY A 228 -0.11 20.24 20.40
N GLY A 229 0.12 19.65 19.23
CA GLY A 229 -0.45 18.38 18.80
C GLY A 229 0.06 17.22 19.66
N LYS A 230 -0.69 16.12 19.71
CA LYS A 230 -0.45 15.04 20.69
C LYS A 230 -0.30 13.66 20.07
N PHE A 231 0.65 12.89 20.59
CA PHE A 231 0.65 11.44 20.47
C PHE A 231 0.17 10.82 21.79
N GLU A 232 -0.84 9.96 21.71
CA GLU A 232 -1.51 9.34 22.85
C GLU A 232 -1.39 7.81 22.74
N LEU A 233 -0.54 7.22 23.59
CA LEU A 233 -0.44 5.78 23.80
C LEU A 233 -1.33 5.37 24.96
N ARG A 234 -2.08 4.28 24.78
CA ARG A 234 -2.78 3.56 25.86
C ARG A 234 -2.40 2.08 25.81
N THR A 235 -1.99 1.47 26.90
CA THR A 235 -1.52 0.07 26.92
C THR A 235 -1.75 -0.63 28.25
N ASP A 236 -1.96 -1.95 28.26
CA ASP A 236 -1.98 -2.78 29.48
C ASP A 236 -0.59 -3.34 29.85
N SER A 237 0.43 -3.07 29.03
CA SER A 237 1.82 -3.49 29.29
C SER A 237 2.66 -2.35 29.85
N LYS A 238 3.09 -2.48 31.11
CA LYS A 238 4.01 -1.53 31.75
C LYS A 238 5.36 -1.47 31.02
N GLU A 239 5.87 -2.61 30.57
CA GLU A 239 7.13 -2.68 29.81
C GLU A 239 7.00 -1.92 28.48
N TYR A 240 5.90 -2.09 27.76
CA TYR A 240 5.65 -1.35 26.52
C TYR A 240 5.49 0.15 26.77
N CYS A 241 4.85 0.53 27.89
CA CYS A 241 4.73 1.91 28.33
C CYS A 241 6.11 2.54 28.56
N ASP A 242 6.96 1.89 29.36
CA ASP A 242 8.33 2.36 29.67
C ASP A 242 9.20 2.45 28.43
N PHE A 243 9.14 1.42 27.58
CA PHE A 243 9.82 1.40 26.29
C PHE A 243 9.37 2.57 25.42
N SER A 244 8.07 2.80 25.28
CA SER A 244 7.56 3.89 24.45
C SER A 244 7.98 5.25 24.99
N LEU A 245 7.91 5.44 26.32
CA LEU A 245 8.38 6.66 26.98
C LEU A 245 9.84 6.94 26.65
N SER A 246 10.71 5.92 26.73
CA SER A 246 12.13 6.07 26.37
C SER A 246 12.35 6.56 24.94
N LYS A 247 11.53 6.11 23.99
CA LYS A 247 11.66 6.50 22.57
C LYS A 247 11.19 7.93 22.32
N PHE A 248 10.14 8.38 23.01
CA PHE A 248 9.62 9.75 22.91
C PHE A 248 10.41 10.77 23.74
N LEU A 249 11.31 10.33 24.63
CA LEU A 249 12.28 11.19 25.32
C LEU A 249 13.54 11.49 24.48
N GLU A 250 13.79 10.75 23.39
CA GLU A 250 14.95 10.97 22.52
C GLU A 250 14.88 12.27 21.69
N PRO A 251 13.71 12.71 21.15
CA PRO A 251 13.57 14.04 20.55
C PRO A 251 13.77 15.16 21.57
N THR A 252 14.53 16.20 21.18
CA THR A 252 14.80 17.36 22.04
C THR A 252 13.61 18.32 22.02
N ASN A 253 13.02 18.59 23.19
CA ASN A 253 11.84 19.45 23.44
C ASN A 253 10.49 18.71 23.37
N SER A 254 10.24 17.89 24.38
CA SER A 254 9.00 17.14 24.53
C SER A 254 8.37 17.34 25.89
N LYS A 255 7.07 17.69 25.90
CA LYS A 255 6.25 17.59 27.11
C LYS A 255 5.57 16.24 27.13
N ILE A 256 5.90 15.42 28.12
CA ILE A 256 5.33 14.09 28.28
C ILE A 256 4.64 13.95 29.64
N GLU A 257 3.42 13.44 29.60
CA GLU A 257 2.62 13.12 30.78
C GLU A 257 2.29 11.63 30.76
N ALA A 258 2.47 10.95 31.90
CA ALA A 258 2.15 9.53 32.04
C ALA A 258 1.10 9.33 33.14
N PHE A 259 0.17 8.42 32.91
CA PHE A 259 -0.92 8.16 33.84
C PHE A 259 -1.17 6.66 33.99
N LYS A 260 -1.83 6.33 35.10
CA LYS A 260 -2.25 4.98 35.42
C LYS A 260 -3.76 4.98 35.68
N ASN A 261 -4.48 4.06 35.04
CA ASN A 261 -5.90 3.81 35.21
C ASN A 261 -6.80 5.05 34.99
N ARG A 262 -6.45 5.91 34.01
CA ARG A 262 -7.34 7.02 33.64
C ARG A 262 -8.66 6.50 33.08
N ASN A 263 -9.73 7.16 33.47
CA ASN A 263 -11.04 6.97 32.86
C ASN A 263 -11.19 7.89 31.64
N LEU A 264 -11.48 7.29 30.50
CA LEU A 264 -11.87 7.98 29.27
C LEU A 264 -13.37 7.82 29.07
N GLU A 265 -13.98 8.74 28.33
CA GLU A 265 -15.42 8.71 28.02
C GLU A 265 -15.81 7.52 27.13
N VAL A 266 -14.89 7.05 26.28
CA VAL A 266 -15.04 5.86 25.45
C VAL A 266 -14.03 4.80 25.86
N THR A 267 -14.49 3.54 26.00
CA THR A 267 -13.62 2.39 26.26
C THR A 267 -13.50 1.51 25.01
N SER A 268 -12.30 0.98 24.81
CA SER A 268 -12.07 -0.04 23.79
C SER A 268 -12.56 -1.42 24.26
N LYS A 269 -12.73 -2.37 23.33
CA LYS A 269 -13.03 -3.77 23.69
C LYS A 269 -11.93 -4.39 24.56
N TYR A 270 -10.68 -3.98 24.36
CA TYR A 270 -9.54 -4.46 25.16
C TYR A 270 -9.58 -3.86 26.56
N GLU A 271 -9.87 -2.57 26.67
CA GLU A 271 -10.02 -1.89 27.96
C GLU A 271 -11.10 -2.54 28.82
N ASP A 272 -12.30 -2.79 28.28
CA ASP A 272 -13.37 -3.49 29.00
C ASP A 272 -12.91 -4.87 29.50
N ARG A 273 -12.11 -5.58 28.70
CA ARG A 273 -11.56 -6.89 29.07
C ARG A 273 -10.53 -6.78 30.18
N TRP A 274 -9.61 -5.83 30.08
CA TRP A 274 -8.50 -5.67 31.04
C TRP A 274 -8.98 -5.14 32.38
N ARG A 275 -9.94 -4.22 32.39
CA ARG A 275 -10.64 -3.79 33.61
C ARG A 275 -11.31 -4.96 34.34
N ARG A 276 -11.94 -5.90 33.61
CA ARG A 276 -12.53 -7.11 34.20
C ARG A 276 -11.51 -8.11 34.76
N GLN A 277 -10.24 -7.97 34.37
CA GLN A 277 -9.13 -8.80 34.87
C GLN A 277 -8.29 -8.06 35.91
N ASP A 278 -8.77 -6.90 36.40
CA ASP A 278 -8.06 -6.03 37.34
C ASP A 278 -6.63 -5.69 36.89
N LYS A 279 -6.41 -5.63 35.56
CA LYS A 279 -5.14 -5.19 35.00
C LYS A 279 -5.05 -3.68 35.00
N ASP A 280 -3.85 -3.20 35.31
CA ASP A 280 -3.51 -1.80 35.14
C ASP A 280 -3.45 -1.40 33.67
N ILE A 281 -3.91 -0.19 33.38
CA ILE A 281 -3.83 0.47 32.08
C ILE A 281 -2.99 1.72 32.24
N TYR A 282 -2.03 1.89 31.34
CA TYR A 282 -1.09 2.99 31.34
C TYR A 282 -1.34 3.88 30.12
N ASP A 283 -1.22 5.19 30.32
CA ASP A 283 -1.30 6.20 29.28
C ASP A 283 -0.01 6.99 29.21
N VAL A 284 0.46 7.26 27.99
CA VAL A 284 1.54 8.21 27.72
C VAL A 284 1.03 9.24 26.72
N ILE A 285 1.10 10.50 27.09
CA ILE A 285 0.74 11.63 26.23
C ILE A 285 2.00 12.44 25.97
N TYR A 286 2.48 12.38 24.74
CA TYR A 286 3.50 13.30 24.23
C TYR A 286 2.79 14.50 23.59
N THR A 287 3.23 15.72 23.93
CA THR A 287 2.78 16.97 23.30
C THR A 287 3.96 17.56 22.52
N CYS A 288 3.75 17.82 21.24
CA CYS A 288 4.74 18.43 20.36
C CYS A 288 4.97 19.89 20.75
N GLU A 289 6.21 20.27 21.05
CA GLU A 289 6.58 21.65 21.43
C GLU A 289 7.46 22.34 20.37
N VAL A 290 7.59 21.71 19.21
CA VAL A 290 8.40 22.21 18.09
C VAL A 290 7.56 22.31 16.82
N GLU A 291 7.98 23.18 15.92
CA GLU A 291 7.49 23.21 14.55
C GLU A 291 8.55 22.58 13.65
N SER A 292 8.16 21.55 12.91
CA SER A 292 9.08 20.84 12.02
C SER A 292 9.24 21.56 10.69
N GLY A 293 10.42 21.50 10.07
CA GLY A 293 10.61 22.00 8.70
C GLY A 293 9.71 21.27 7.70
N GLU A 294 9.42 21.91 6.56
CA GLU A 294 8.67 21.25 5.48
C GLU A 294 9.39 19.98 5.01
N SER A 295 8.68 18.85 5.08
CA SER A 295 9.15 17.60 4.48
C SER A 295 8.80 17.60 3.00
N VAL A 296 9.62 18.28 2.18
CA VAL A 296 9.53 18.17 0.73
C VAL A 296 10.46 17.04 0.29
N LEU A 297 9.88 15.89 -0.06
CA LEU A 297 10.61 14.87 -0.82
C LEU A 297 10.88 15.45 -2.21
N ALA A 298 12.11 15.90 -2.43
CA ALA A 298 12.55 16.39 -3.73
C ALA A 298 12.82 15.20 -4.68
N GLY A 299 12.11 15.15 -5.80
CA GLY A 299 12.30 14.14 -6.84
C GLY A 299 10.99 13.69 -7.48
N ASP A 300 11.13 12.91 -8.54
CA ASP A 300 10.02 12.21 -9.17
C ASP A 300 10.49 10.85 -9.69
N PHE A 301 9.57 10.08 -10.28
CA PHE A 301 9.85 8.78 -10.89
C PHE A 301 10.05 8.89 -12.41
N SER A 302 10.69 9.97 -12.88
CA SER A 302 10.96 10.21 -14.30
C SER A 302 12.29 9.61 -14.76
N PHE A 303 12.27 8.98 -15.93
CA PHE A 303 13.47 8.55 -16.63
C PHE A 303 13.83 9.62 -17.67
N LYS A 304 14.99 10.25 -17.52
CA LYS A 304 15.47 11.31 -18.44
C LYS A 304 16.43 10.79 -19.50
N GLU A 305 17.09 9.68 -19.22
CA GLU A 305 18.11 9.08 -20.08
C GLU A 305 17.46 8.21 -21.17
N LYS A 306 17.99 8.27 -22.40
CA LYS A 306 17.71 7.26 -23.43
C LYS A 306 18.31 5.92 -23.03
N THR A 307 17.75 4.84 -23.55
CA THR A 307 18.20 3.48 -23.25
C THR A 307 18.57 2.72 -24.53
N ASN A 308 19.18 1.53 -24.38
CA ASN A 308 19.43 0.61 -25.49
C ASN A 308 18.80 -0.74 -25.15
N VAL A 309 17.64 -1.03 -25.73
CA VAL A 309 16.85 -2.22 -25.41
C VAL A 309 17.61 -3.50 -25.72
N LYS A 310 18.37 -3.53 -26.84
CA LYS A 310 19.15 -4.72 -27.23
C LYS A 310 20.22 -5.05 -26.20
N ASN A 311 20.93 -4.03 -25.72
CA ASN A 311 21.97 -4.23 -24.69
C ASN A 311 21.36 -4.62 -23.34
N ILE A 312 20.22 -4.01 -22.95
CA ILE A 312 19.49 -4.42 -21.73
C ILE A 312 19.12 -5.90 -21.81
N ILE A 313 18.51 -6.36 -22.91
CA ILE A 313 18.15 -7.78 -23.08
C ILE A 313 19.38 -8.68 -22.97
N LYS A 314 20.48 -8.31 -23.66
CA LYS A 314 21.72 -9.10 -23.67
C LYS A 314 22.37 -9.20 -22.29
N ASN A 315 22.35 -8.11 -21.52
CA ASN A 315 23.06 -8.00 -20.25
C ASN A 315 22.16 -8.34 -19.04
N PHE A 316 20.85 -8.55 -19.25
CA PHE A 316 19.90 -8.80 -18.19
C PHE A 316 20.27 -10.05 -17.37
N LYS A 317 20.29 -9.87 -16.05
CA LYS A 317 20.41 -10.96 -15.07
C LYS A 317 19.42 -10.70 -13.95
N ASN A 318 18.91 -11.76 -13.34
CA ASN A 318 18.19 -11.65 -12.08
C ASN A 318 19.21 -11.45 -10.97
N PHE A 319 19.23 -10.27 -10.35
CA PHE A 319 20.13 -9.94 -9.23
C PHE A 319 19.56 -8.83 -8.34
N ILE A 320 20.14 -8.69 -7.16
CA ILE A 320 19.73 -7.72 -6.13
C ILE A 320 20.91 -6.79 -5.83
N ILE A 321 20.65 -5.48 -5.88
CA ILE A 321 21.50 -4.41 -5.32
C ILE A 321 20.91 -4.05 -3.96
N LYS A 322 21.70 -4.15 -2.89
CA LYS A 322 21.29 -3.76 -1.53
C LYS A 322 22.10 -2.55 -1.07
N LYS A 323 21.44 -1.57 -0.49
CA LYS A 323 22.02 -0.47 0.27
C LYS A 323 21.60 -0.60 1.74
N GLU A 324 21.86 0.42 2.55
CA GLU A 324 21.60 0.40 3.99
C GLU A 324 20.09 0.33 4.31
N ASP A 325 19.28 1.18 3.67
CA ASP A 325 17.84 1.36 3.93
C ASP A 325 16.93 0.92 2.76
N HIS A 326 17.49 0.70 1.57
CA HIS A 326 16.73 0.34 0.37
C HIS A 326 17.43 -0.72 -0.50
N PHE A 327 16.70 -1.28 -1.46
CA PHE A 327 17.24 -2.23 -2.43
C PHE A 327 16.58 -2.09 -3.80
N LEU A 328 17.21 -2.69 -4.80
CA LEU A 328 16.66 -2.93 -6.13
C LEU A 328 16.89 -4.39 -6.51
N HIS A 329 15.84 -5.11 -6.87
CA HIS A 329 15.87 -6.46 -7.41
C HIS A 329 15.28 -6.45 -8.82
N LEU A 330 16.12 -6.80 -9.79
CA LEU A 330 15.68 -7.05 -11.16
C LEU A 330 15.13 -8.48 -11.24
N GLU A 331 13.80 -8.61 -11.37
CA GLU A 331 13.15 -9.92 -11.25
C GLU A 331 13.10 -10.67 -12.59
N GLU A 332 12.59 -10.02 -13.64
CA GLU A 332 12.31 -10.65 -14.93
C GLU A 332 12.24 -9.57 -16.02
N ILE A 333 12.62 -9.94 -17.24
CA ILE A 333 12.44 -9.14 -18.45
C ILE A 333 11.42 -9.84 -19.36
N TYR A 334 10.52 -9.06 -19.96
CA TYR A 334 9.56 -9.55 -20.93
C TYR A 334 9.74 -8.79 -22.24
N THR A 335 9.89 -9.50 -23.35
CA THR A 335 10.00 -8.88 -24.67
C THR A 335 8.61 -8.65 -25.25
N ILE A 336 8.27 -7.40 -25.56
CA ILE A 336 7.04 -7.05 -26.29
C ILE A 336 7.30 -7.21 -27.81
N ASN A 337 8.36 -6.58 -28.29
CA ASN A 337 8.87 -6.64 -29.66
C ASN A 337 10.38 -6.33 -29.67
N GLU A 338 11.01 -6.23 -30.85
CA GLU A 338 12.47 -6.00 -30.96
C GLU A 338 12.98 -4.70 -30.32
N GLY A 339 12.11 -3.68 -30.15
CA GLY A 339 12.46 -2.36 -29.63
C GLY A 339 11.75 -1.99 -28.32
N GLU A 340 10.95 -2.90 -27.75
CA GLU A 340 10.20 -2.63 -26.52
C GLU A 340 10.20 -3.83 -25.57
N ILE A 341 10.46 -3.56 -24.30
CA ILE A 341 10.44 -4.56 -23.22
C ILE A 341 9.61 -4.06 -22.03
N LEU A 342 9.22 -5.01 -21.18
CA LEU A 342 8.85 -4.74 -19.80
C LEU A 342 9.92 -5.29 -18.87
N LEU A 343 10.40 -4.46 -17.97
CA LEU A 343 11.24 -4.86 -16.86
C LEU A 343 10.39 -4.96 -15.60
N LYS A 344 10.39 -6.12 -14.95
CA LYS A 344 9.75 -6.30 -13.65
C LYS A 344 10.81 -6.16 -12.55
N VAL A 345 10.54 -5.29 -11.58
CA VAL A 345 11.44 -5.03 -10.45
C VAL A 345 10.70 -5.14 -9.12
N ALA A 346 11.44 -5.49 -8.08
CA ALA A 346 11.08 -5.23 -6.69
C ALA A 346 12.09 -4.25 -6.10
N PHE A 347 11.66 -3.19 -5.43
CA PHE A 347 12.56 -2.14 -4.95
C PHE A 347 11.95 -1.34 -3.79
N GLY A 348 12.74 -0.48 -3.17
CA GLY A 348 12.32 0.36 -2.04
C GLY A 348 12.81 -0.18 -0.69
N ALA A 349 12.06 0.10 0.38
CA ALA A 349 12.42 -0.27 1.74
C ALA A 349 12.32 -1.80 1.99
N PHE A 350 13.22 -2.36 2.80
CA PHE A 350 13.24 -3.81 3.08
C PHE A 350 11.99 -4.32 3.80
N ASN A 351 11.41 -3.52 4.69
CA ASN A 351 10.20 -3.86 5.43
C ASN A 351 8.92 -3.68 4.61
N LYS A 352 8.99 -2.96 3.48
CA LYS A 352 7.86 -2.70 2.60
C LYS A 352 8.32 -2.54 1.14
N PRO A 353 8.73 -3.65 0.50
CA PRO A 353 9.15 -3.61 -0.88
C PRO A 353 7.94 -3.31 -1.79
N GLU A 354 8.17 -2.51 -2.83
CA GLU A 354 7.24 -2.31 -3.93
C GLU A 354 7.66 -3.11 -5.14
N GLN A 355 6.68 -3.65 -5.87
CA GLN A 355 6.91 -4.31 -7.15
C GLN A 355 6.33 -3.45 -8.25
N CYS A 356 7.04 -3.32 -9.36
CA CYS A 356 6.66 -2.45 -10.47
C CYS A 356 7.00 -3.10 -11.82
N PHE A 357 6.27 -2.69 -12.85
CA PHE A 357 6.67 -2.89 -14.24
C PHE A 357 7.17 -1.56 -14.79
N ILE A 358 8.27 -1.59 -15.53
CA ILE A 358 8.77 -0.46 -16.31
C ILE A 358 8.69 -0.85 -17.78
N LYS A 359 7.96 -0.07 -18.57
CA LYS A 359 7.97 -0.22 -20.03
C LYS A 359 9.14 0.59 -20.58
N ILE A 360 10.01 -0.06 -21.34
CA ILE A 360 11.25 0.52 -21.84
C ILE A 360 11.30 0.35 -23.35
N SER A 361 11.68 1.43 -24.01
CA SER A 361 12.04 1.54 -25.43
C SER A 361 13.32 2.38 -25.53
N ASP A 362 13.96 2.41 -26.70
CA ASP A 362 15.18 3.21 -26.90
C ASP A 362 14.93 4.71 -26.63
N GLU A 363 13.71 5.20 -26.87
CA GLU A 363 13.33 6.61 -26.71
C GLU A 363 12.74 6.96 -25.34
N LYS A 364 12.13 6.00 -24.65
CA LYS A 364 11.37 6.27 -23.41
C LYS A 364 11.36 5.09 -22.47
N SER A 365 11.52 5.39 -21.18
CA SER A 365 11.23 4.49 -20.07
C SER A 365 10.15 5.08 -19.16
N GLU A 366 9.21 4.27 -18.72
CA GLU A 366 8.20 4.71 -17.76
C GLU A 366 7.66 3.56 -16.90
N TYR A 367 7.29 3.89 -15.66
CA TYR A 367 6.51 2.98 -14.83
C TYR A 367 5.16 2.71 -15.49
N PHE A 368 4.82 1.43 -15.60
CA PHE A 368 3.70 0.94 -16.40
C PHE A 368 2.60 0.35 -15.52
N ILE A 369 1.34 0.77 -15.77
CA ILE A 369 0.12 0.48 -14.99
C ILE A 369 0.12 1.06 -13.58
N LYS A 370 1.16 0.84 -12.79
CA LYS A 370 1.29 1.38 -11.43
C LYS A 370 2.57 2.20 -11.30
N LYS A 371 2.43 3.40 -10.74
CA LYS A 371 3.57 4.21 -10.31
C LYS A 371 3.94 3.85 -8.87
N PRO A 372 5.22 3.90 -8.51
CA PRO A 372 5.63 3.70 -7.12
C PRO A 372 5.13 4.85 -6.24
N ILE A 373 5.03 4.59 -4.96
CA ILE A 373 4.67 5.62 -3.98
C ILE A 373 5.88 6.53 -3.75
N LEU A 374 5.64 7.84 -3.69
CA LEU A 374 6.68 8.84 -3.45
C LEU A 374 7.13 8.81 -1.98
N ILE A 375 8.13 7.99 -1.69
CA ILE A 375 8.86 7.93 -0.42
C ILE A 375 10.36 7.94 -0.69
N ARG A 376 11.14 8.28 0.34
CA ARG A 376 12.59 8.41 0.27
C ARG A 376 13.26 7.13 -0.26
N GLU A 377 12.90 5.98 0.27
CA GLU A 377 13.51 4.69 -0.05
C GLU A 377 13.19 4.27 -1.49
N ASN A 378 11.99 4.57 -1.97
CA ASN A 378 11.60 4.32 -3.37
C ASN A 378 12.32 5.28 -4.32
N LEU A 379 12.50 6.55 -3.97
CA LEU A 379 13.30 7.49 -4.77
C LEU A 379 14.76 7.05 -4.85
N ALA A 380 15.36 6.67 -3.72
CA ALA A 380 16.74 6.17 -3.69
C ALA A 380 16.90 4.89 -4.53
N ALA A 381 15.95 3.96 -4.43
CA ALA A 381 15.95 2.75 -5.23
C ALA A 381 15.63 3.00 -6.72
N HIS A 382 14.87 4.05 -7.05
CA HIS A 382 14.67 4.51 -8.42
C HIS A 382 15.97 5.04 -9.05
N GLU A 383 16.81 5.72 -8.28
CA GLU A 383 18.14 6.15 -8.75
C GLU A 383 19.04 4.95 -9.07
N LEU A 384 19.04 3.89 -8.26
CA LEU A 384 19.74 2.63 -8.60
C LEU A 384 19.25 2.02 -9.91
N LEU A 385 17.94 2.13 -10.19
CA LEU A 385 17.37 1.63 -11.44
C LEU A 385 17.83 2.48 -12.63
N LYS A 386 17.92 3.81 -12.46
CA LYS A 386 18.45 4.70 -13.50
C LYS A 386 19.93 4.41 -13.78
N GLU A 387 20.74 4.22 -12.75
CA GLU A 387 22.14 3.82 -12.88
C GLU A 387 22.26 2.51 -13.67
N TYR A 388 21.48 1.49 -13.32
CA TYR A 388 21.47 0.21 -14.06
C TYR A 388 21.11 0.37 -15.54
N LEU A 389 20.08 1.18 -15.85
CA LEU A 389 19.65 1.40 -17.23
C LEU A 389 20.68 2.22 -18.02
N ALA A 390 21.39 3.14 -17.39
CA ALA A 390 22.48 3.90 -17.99
C ALA A 390 23.70 3.00 -18.28
N ASP A 391 24.12 2.16 -17.33
CA ASP A 391 25.24 1.22 -17.52
C ASP A 391 24.96 0.20 -18.63
N ALA A 392 23.70 -0.22 -18.76
CA ALA A 392 23.27 -1.12 -19.83
C ALA A 392 23.23 -0.45 -21.21
N ARG A 393 23.30 0.89 -21.30
CA ARG A 393 23.39 1.62 -22.58
C ARG A 393 24.79 1.53 -23.17
N ASP A 394 25.82 1.64 -22.33
CA ASP A 394 27.20 1.87 -22.75
C ASP A 394 28.01 0.57 -22.95
N ASN A 395 27.50 -0.57 -22.46
CA ASN A 395 28.06 -1.93 -22.62
C ASN A 395 27.20 -2.81 -23.55
#